data_AF-A0A388PHY2-F1
#
_entry.id   AF-A0A388PHY2-F1
#
_cell.length_a   1.000
_cell.length_b   1.000
_cell.length_c   1.000
_cell.angle_alpha   90.00
_cell.angle_beta   90.00
_cell.angle_gamma   90.00
#
_symmetry.space_group_name_H-M   'P 1'
#
loop_
_entity.id
_entity.type
_entity.pdbx_description
1 polymer ?
#
loop_
_entity_poly.entity_id
_entity_poly.type
_entity_poly.pdbx_seq_one_letter_code
_entity_poly.pdbx_strand_id
1 'polypeptide(L)' 'MHYGSPAKVVWVQDEPQNMAGWSFIAPLVESTLGIRPVYAGRDSAASPAVGALSVHKVEQADVIRQAFNA' A
#
# COMPACT_ATOMS: atom_id res chain seq x y z
N MET A 1 -5.77 22.30 -2.63
CA MET A 1 -6.86 21.66 -1.87
C MET A 1 -6.26 21.10 -0.58
N HIS A 2 -6.81 21.46 0.57
CA HIS A 2 -6.47 20.82 1.84
C HIS A 2 -7.59 19.84 2.16
N TYR A 3 -7.22 18.59 2.42
CA TYR A 3 -8.16 17.64 3.01
C TYR A 3 -8.28 17.97 4.50
N GLY A 4 -9.50 17.90 5.05
CA GLY A 4 -9.71 17.98 6.50
C GLY A 4 -9.16 16.74 7.20
N SER A 5 -9.47 16.57 8.49
CA SER A 5 -9.11 15.36 9.23
C SER A 5 -9.75 14.13 8.55
N PRO A 6 -8.95 13.20 8.01
CA PRO A 6 -9.51 12.04 7.30
C PRO A 6 -10.08 11.04 8.30
N ALA A 7 -11.21 10.42 7.98
CA ALA A 7 -11.71 9.26 8.72
C ALA A 7 -10.92 7.97 8.42
N LYS A 8 -10.22 7.95 7.28
CA LYS A 8 -9.46 6.79 6.79
C LYS A 8 -8.30 7.23 5.91
N VAL A 9 -7.18 6.53 6.04
CA VAL A 9 -6.01 6.68 5.18
C VAL A 9 -5.65 5.31 4.61
N VAL A 10 -5.38 5.24 3.31
CA VAL A 10 -4.89 4.05 2.63
C VAL A 10 -3.53 4.38 2.04
N TRP A 11 -2.51 3.57 2.35
CA TRP A 11 -1.20 3.65 1.74
C TRP A 11 -1.13 2.64 0.59
N VAL A 12 -0.97 3.16 -0.63
CA VAL A 12 -0.94 2.36 -1.85
C VAL A 12 0.49 2.30 -2.38
N GLN A 13 1.00 1.09 -2.67
CA GLN A 13 2.28 0.91 -3.36
C GLN A 13 2.30 -0.36 -4.23
N ASP A 14 3.12 -0.35 -5.27
CA ASP A 14 3.28 -1.49 -6.18
C ASP A 14 4.28 -2.53 -5.64
N GLU A 15 5.21 -2.11 -4.78
CA GLU A 15 6.21 -2.98 -4.17
C GLU A 15 5.61 -3.87 -3.07
N PRO A 16 6.20 -5.06 -2.83
CA PRO A 16 5.86 -5.92 -1.69
C PRO A 16 5.84 -5.17 -0.36
N GLN A 17 4.97 -5.58 0.56
CA GLN A 17 4.77 -4.92 1.86
C GLN A 17 6.05 -4.79 2.71
N ASN A 18 6.94 -5.77 2.62
CA ASN A 18 8.25 -5.77 3.30
C ASN A 18 9.31 -4.95 2.56
N MET A 19 8.96 -4.32 1.45
CA MET A 19 9.82 -3.47 0.62
C MET A 19 9.28 -2.05 0.56
N ALA A 20 10.15 -1.15 0.07
CA ALA A 20 9.85 0.26 -0.12
C ALA A 20 9.36 0.97 1.16
N GLY A 21 8.33 1.80 1.05
CA GLY A 21 8.01 2.83 2.04
C GLY A 21 7.12 2.39 3.19
N TRP A 22 6.36 1.29 3.06
CA TRP A 22 5.32 0.93 4.03
C TRP A 22 5.82 0.87 5.48
N SER A 23 6.89 0.12 5.74
CA SER A 23 7.42 -0.07 7.10
C SER A 23 7.95 1.22 7.74
N PHE A 24 8.39 2.17 6.92
CA PHE A 24 8.86 3.47 7.36
C PHE A 24 7.73 4.48 7.54
N ILE A 25 6.79 4.55 6.60
CA ILE A 25 5.75 5.59 6.57
C ILE A 25 4.56 5.27 7.47
N ALA A 26 4.14 4.01 7.57
CA ALA A 26 2.98 3.62 8.38
C ALA A 26 3.03 4.16 9.83
N PRO A 27 4.14 4.01 10.60
CA PRO A 27 4.20 4.56 11.96
C PRO A 27 4.23 6.10 11.99
N LEU A 28 4.76 6.75 10.95
CA LEU A 28 4.77 8.22 10.87
C LEU A 28 3.36 8.76 10.62
N VAL A 29 2.60 8.13 9.74
CA VAL A 29 1.19 8.47 9.50
C VAL A 29 0.36 8.24 10.77
N GLU A 30 0.54 7.09 11.42
CA GLU A 30 -0.16 6.72 12.65
C GLU A 30 0.11 7.73 13.78
N SER A 31 1.37 8.11 14.00
CA SER A 31 1.75 9.09 15.01
C SER A 31 1.32 10.53 14.69
N THR A 32 1.29 10.90 13.41
CA THR A 32 0.93 12.27 12.98
C THR A 32 -0.57 12.49 12.94
N LEU A 33 -1.33 11.50 12.47
CA LEU A 33 -2.78 11.61 12.24
C LEU A 33 -3.61 10.90 13.31
N GLY A 34 -2.99 10.10 14.19
CA GLY A 34 -3.69 9.26 15.17
C GLY A 34 -4.47 8.11 14.55
N ILE A 35 -4.26 7.82 13.26
CA ILE A 35 -4.96 6.80 12.48
C ILE A 35 -3.93 5.94 11.78
N ARG A 36 -3.96 4.63 12.05
CA ARG A 36 -3.12 3.68 11.33
C ARG A 36 -3.60 3.56 9.88
N PRO A 37 -2.74 3.83 8.88
CA PRO A 37 -3.13 3.66 7.49
C PRO A 37 -3.41 2.19 7.18
N VAL A 38 -4.34 1.92 6.26
CA VAL A 38 -4.55 0.59 5.69
C VAL A 38 -3.59 0.39 4.54
N TYR A 39 -2.94 -0.77 4.48
CA TYR A 39 -2.04 -1.12 3.39
C TYR A 39 -2.83 -1.63 2.18
N ALA A 40 -2.51 -1.13 0.99
CA ALA A 40 -2.95 -1.67 -0.29
C ALA A 40 -1.73 -1.85 -1.18
N GLY A 41 -1.35 -3.10 -1.45
CA GLY A 41 -0.11 -3.39 -2.16
C GLY A 41 0.13 -4.88 -2.28
N ARG A 42 1.30 -5.27 -2.80
CA ARG A 42 1.65 -6.68 -2.94
C ARG A 42 1.99 -7.29 -1.59
N ASP A 43 1.64 -8.56 -1.42
CA ASP A 43 2.10 -9.34 -0.28
C ASP A 43 3.64 -9.35 -0.18
N SER A 44 4.15 -9.58 1.02
CA SER A 44 5.59 -9.65 1.25
C SER A 44 6.25 -10.71 0.37
N ALA A 45 7.34 -10.35 -0.29
CA ALA A 45 8.05 -11.22 -1.22
C ALA A 45 9.58 -11.11 -1.01
N ALA A 46 10.31 -12.13 -1.46
CA ALA A 46 11.77 -12.12 -1.45
C ALA A 46 12.35 -11.34 -2.64
N SER A 47 11.64 -11.30 -3.77
CA SER A 47 12.05 -10.57 -4.98
C SER A 47 11.21 -9.31 -5.21
N PRO A 48 11.75 -8.25 -5.84
CA PRO A 48 11.03 -7.00 -6.06
C PRO A 48 9.78 -7.12 -6.95
N ALA A 49 9.79 -8.07 -7.89
CA ALA A 49 8.68 -8.34 -8.78
C ALA A 49 8.65 -9.81 -9.18
N VAL A 50 7.47 -10.29 -9.59
CA VAL A 50 7.30 -11.57 -10.27
C VAL A 50 7.92 -11.53 -11.67
N GLY A 51 8.60 -12.60 -12.07
CA GLY A 51 9.24 -12.69 -13.39
C GLY A 51 8.26 -12.92 -14.57
N ALA A 52 6.98 -13.18 -14.27
CA ALA A 52 5.94 -13.45 -15.26
C ALA A 52 5.03 -12.24 -15.45
N LEU A 53 4.99 -11.68 -16.67
CA LEU A 53 4.18 -10.49 -16.99
C LEU A 53 2.68 -10.70 -16.76
N SER A 54 2.16 -11.91 -16.98
CA SER A 54 0.75 -12.24 -16.72
C SER A 54 0.41 -12.11 -15.23
N VAL A 55 1.28 -12.64 -14.36
CA VAL A 55 1.12 -12.57 -12.90
C VAL A 55 1.23 -11.12 -12.44
N HIS A 56 2.20 -10.36 -12.97
CA HIS A 56 2.37 -8.95 -12.65
C HIS A 56 1.12 -8.11 -12.92
N LYS A 57 0.43 -8.36 -14.05
CA LYS A 57 -0.83 -7.67 -14.38
C LYS A 57 -1.96 -7.99 -13.41
N VAL A 58 -2.05 -9.25 -12.96
CA VAL A 58 -3.05 -9.68 -11.97
C VAL A 58 -2.79 -9.01 -10.63
N GLU A 59 -1.54 -9.01 -10.17
CA GLU A 59 -1.14 -8.33 -8.93
C GLU A 59 -1.45 -6.83 -8.99
N GLN A 60 -1.12 -6.16 -10.10
CA GLN A 60 -1.39 -4.73 -10.26
C GLN A 60 -2.89 -4.42 -10.20
N ALA A 61 -3.74 -5.24 -10.85
CA ALA A 61 -5.18 -5.08 -10.76
C ALA A 61 -5.71 -5.28 -9.32
N ASP A 62 -5.14 -6.22 -8.57
CA ASP A 62 -5.53 -6.45 -7.19
C ASP A 62 -5.08 -5.32 -6.25
N VAL A 63 -3.89 -4.74 -6.43
CA VAL A 63 -3.45 -3.55 -5.67
C VAL A 63 -4.44 -2.39 -5.83
N ILE A 64 -4.87 -2.11 -7.07
CA ILE A 64 -5.88 -1.07 -7.32
C ILE A 64 -7.21 -1.44 -6.65
N ARG A 65 -7.65 -2.69 -6.76
CA ARG A 65 -8.87 -3.17 -6.10
C ARG A 65 -8.79 -3.00 -4.59
N GLN A 66 -7.65 -3.32 -3.97
CA GLN A 66 -7.41 -3.11 -2.54
C GLN A 66 -7.47 -1.63 -2.19
N ALA A 67 -6.84 -0.75 -2.98
CA ALA A 67 -6.80 0.68 -2.70
C ALA A 67 -8.19 1.33 -2.56
N PHE A 68 -9.15 0.91 -3.38
CA PHE A 68 -10.50 1.47 -3.40
C PHE A 68 -11.51 0.71 -2.52
N ASN A 69 -11.19 -0.50 -2.06
CA ASN A 69 -12.07 -1.33 -1.22
C ASN A 69 -11.51 -1.60 0.19
N ALA A 70 -10.32 -1.08 0.49
CA ALA A 70 -9.70 -1.12 1.80
C ALA A 70 -10.61 -0.56 2.87
#